data_AF-A0AAV1YT76-F1
#
_entry.id   AF-A0AAV1YT76-F1
#
_cell.length_a   1.000
_cell.length_b   1.000
_cell.length_c   1.000
_cell.angle_alpha   90.00
_cell.angle_beta   90.00
_cell.angle_gamma   90.00
#
_symmetry.space_group_name_H-M   'P 1'
#
loop_
_entity.id
_entity.type
_entity.pdbx_description
1 polymer ?
#
loop_
_entity_poly.entity_id
_entity_poly.type
_entity_poly.pdbx_seq_one_letter_code
_entity_poly.pdbx_strand_id
1 'polypeptide(L)'
;MTRVLFGVCSSPFLLAATIKYHLKRYVEKFPTTCEILNNHLYVDDLITGQEDIESAFKTSLEAFNIFKDASMNLRKWKTNSVELRDKWIKEGLEIDDSNYSVTDNSTVTPCKVLGLSWDSDLDNFYFDTKNLEKFLSKRTNTKRYILQIAGRIFDPLGILGPFTIKIKCMIQDIWCLGLDWDDPIPKQLTTTLNEWCEEIKDLHFITIPRYYLDQGTFNDVEHAQLHCFADASKRAYGAVVYIRVMFK
;
A
#
# COMPACT_ATOMS: atom_id res chain seq x y z
N MET A 1 4.17 -24.04 24.83
CA MET A 1 4.11 -22.81 24.00
C MET A 1 2.90 -22.01 24.46
N THR A 2 3.08 -20.79 24.97
CA THR A 2 2.02 -20.00 25.65
C THR A 2 1.65 -18.71 24.90
N ARG A 3 2.05 -18.59 23.62
CA ARG A 3 1.78 -17.44 22.77
C ARG A 3 1.22 -17.92 21.43
N VAL A 4 0.39 -17.09 20.82
CA VAL A 4 -0.07 -17.29 19.44
C VAL A 4 1.15 -17.19 18.51
N LEU A 5 1.31 -18.16 17.62
CA LEU A 5 2.45 -18.22 16.71
C LEU A 5 2.23 -17.34 15.47
N PHE A 6 3.30 -16.73 14.98
CA PHE A 6 3.32 -16.15 13.65
C PHE A 6 3.33 -17.26 12.58
N GLY A 7 2.61 -17.03 11.48
CA GLY A 7 2.57 -17.94 10.33
C GLY A 7 1.51 -19.05 10.39
N VAL A 8 0.76 -19.18 11.50
CA VAL A 8 -0.37 -20.13 11.57
C VAL A 8 -1.63 -19.45 11.02
N CYS A 9 -2.37 -20.16 10.17
CA CYS A 9 -3.57 -19.63 9.48
C CYS A 9 -4.64 -19.09 10.45
N SER A 10 -4.75 -19.65 11.66
CA SER A 10 -5.74 -19.22 12.66
C SER A 10 -5.31 -17.97 13.45
N SER A 11 -4.03 -17.56 13.40
CA SER A 11 -3.52 -16.48 14.24
C SER A 11 -4.18 -15.11 13.98
N PRO A 12 -4.41 -14.67 12.72
CA PRO A 12 -5.13 -13.42 12.46
C PRO A 12 -6.56 -13.44 12.99
N PHE A 13 -7.24 -14.58 12.89
CA PHE A 13 -8.60 -14.74 13.44
C PHE A 13 -8.61 -14.61 14.97
N LEU A 14 -7.68 -15.27 15.66
CA LEU A 14 -7.57 -15.18 17.12
C LEU A 14 -7.27 -13.75 17.59
N LEU A 15 -6.39 -13.04 16.87
CA LEU A 15 -6.10 -11.63 17.12
C LEU A 15 -7.37 -10.77 16.97
N ALA A 16 -8.05 -10.88 15.83
CA ALA A 16 -9.26 -10.11 15.56
C ALA A 16 -10.37 -10.40 16.58
N ALA A 17 -10.59 -11.66 16.96
CA ALA A 17 -11.56 -12.05 17.97
C ALA A 17 -11.21 -11.46 19.36
N THR A 18 -9.92 -11.46 19.73
CA THR A 18 -9.43 -10.89 20.99
C THR A 18 -9.63 -9.38 21.03
N ILE A 19 -9.28 -8.67 19.96
CA ILE A 19 -9.50 -7.22 19.85
C ILE A 19 -10.99 -6.91 19.95
N LYS A 20 -11.84 -7.59 19.19
CA LYS A 20 -13.31 -7.38 19.24
C LYS A 20 -13.88 -7.63 20.63
N TYR A 21 -13.40 -8.64 21.33
CA TYR A 21 -13.81 -8.89 22.72
C TYR A 21 -13.39 -7.76 23.66
N HIS A 22 -12.16 -7.27 23.52
CA HIS A 22 -11.64 -6.15 24.33
C HIS A 22 -12.41 -4.85 24.09
N LEU A 23 -12.71 -4.52 22.82
CA LEU A 23 -13.45 -3.31 22.45
C LEU A 23 -14.82 -3.21 23.11
N LYS A 24 -15.51 -4.34 23.39
CA LYS A 24 -16.82 -4.35 24.05
C LYS A 24 -16.85 -3.60 25.39
N ARG A 25 -15.72 -3.52 26.10
CA ARG A 25 -15.62 -2.80 27.38
C ARG A 25 -15.63 -1.27 27.24
N TYR A 26 -15.30 -0.77 26.05
CA TYR A 26 -15.14 0.66 25.80
C TYR A 26 -16.26 1.24 24.93
N VAL A 27 -17.16 0.41 24.38
CA VAL A 27 -18.25 0.87 23.50
C VAL A 27 -19.11 1.95 24.16
N GLU A 28 -19.43 1.82 25.46
CA GLU A 28 -20.23 2.82 26.17
C GLU A 28 -19.47 4.13 26.42
N LYS A 29 -18.13 4.07 26.54
CA LYS A 29 -17.28 5.22 26.87
C LYS A 29 -16.77 5.95 25.63
N PHE A 30 -16.40 5.20 24.59
CA PHE A 30 -15.78 5.66 23.36
C PHE A 30 -16.44 4.99 22.13
N PRO A 31 -17.74 5.22 21.90
CA PRO A 31 -18.50 4.50 20.86
C PRO A 31 -17.90 4.71 19.46
N THR A 32 -17.60 5.96 19.10
CA THR A 32 -17.04 6.34 17.80
C THR A 32 -15.66 5.70 17.55
N THR A 33 -14.75 5.76 18.52
CA THR A 33 -13.44 5.13 18.39
C THR A 33 -13.52 3.61 18.34
N CYS A 34 -14.42 2.99 19.11
CA CYS A 34 -14.62 1.53 19.02
C CYS A 34 -15.12 1.09 17.64
N GLU A 35 -16.03 1.86 17.03
CA GLU A 35 -16.50 1.62 15.67
C GLU A 35 -15.36 1.75 14.65
N ILE A 36 -14.58 2.84 14.74
CA ILE A 36 -13.40 3.07 13.91
C ILE A 36 -12.42 1.89 14.02
N LEU A 37 -12.06 1.48 15.24
CA LEU A 37 -11.13 0.38 15.46
C LEU A 37 -11.66 -0.94 14.89
N ASN A 38 -12.96 -1.19 15.00
CA ASN A 38 -13.55 -2.43 14.49
C ASN A 38 -13.57 -2.51 12.95
N ASN A 39 -13.61 -1.36 12.27
CA ASN A 39 -13.72 -1.28 10.81
C ASN A 39 -12.39 -0.99 10.09
N HIS A 40 -11.43 -0.36 10.78
CA HIS A 40 -10.21 0.18 10.19
C HIS A 40 -8.91 -0.53 10.61
N LEU A 41 -9.02 -1.61 11.39
CA LEU A 41 -7.88 -2.48 11.70
C LEU A 41 -7.71 -3.55 10.62
N TYR A 42 -6.52 -3.58 10.03
CA TYR A 42 -6.08 -4.66 9.16
C TYR A 42 -4.96 -5.45 9.84
N VAL A 43 -5.33 -6.58 10.44
CA VAL A 43 -4.41 -7.40 11.26
C VAL A 43 -3.81 -6.57 12.40
N ASP A 44 -2.56 -6.14 12.28
CA ASP A 44 -1.81 -5.34 13.24
C ASP A 44 -1.70 -3.85 12.88
N ASP A 45 -2.16 -3.45 11.68
CA ASP A 45 -2.12 -2.06 11.22
C ASP A 45 -3.47 -1.35 11.45
N LEU A 46 -3.44 -0.19 12.11
CA LEU A 46 -4.58 0.72 12.23
C LEU A 46 -4.45 1.83 11.19
N ILE A 47 -5.40 1.92 10.26
CA ILE A 47 -5.37 2.92 9.18
C ILE A 47 -6.68 3.67 9.16
N THR A 48 -6.67 4.89 9.67
CA THR A 48 -7.88 5.70 9.78
C THR A 48 -7.59 7.18 9.59
N GLY A 49 -8.64 7.96 9.38
CA GLY A 49 -8.61 9.41 9.28
C GLY A 49 -9.89 10.00 9.88
N GLN A 50 -9.89 11.32 10.07
CA GLN A 50 -11.04 12.11 10.52
C GLN A 50 -11.10 13.41 9.71
N GLU A 51 -12.24 14.09 9.76
CA GLU A 51 -12.48 15.34 9.04
C GLU A 51 -11.67 16.51 9.62
N ASP A 52 -11.42 16.49 10.94
CA ASP A 52 -10.68 17.54 11.64
C ASP A 52 -9.58 16.98 12.56
N ILE A 53 -8.62 17.85 12.88
CA ILE A 53 -7.43 17.51 13.66
C ILE A 53 -7.77 17.16 15.11
N GLU A 54 -8.77 17.80 15.71
CA GLU A 54 -9.13 17.52 17.11
C GLU A 54 -9.79 16.16 17.25
N SER A 55 -10.71 15.81 16.34
CA SER A 55 -11.33 14.50 16.27
C SER A 55 -10.31 13.41 15.96
N ALA A 56 -9.37 13.66 15.05
CA ALA A 56 -8.26 12.74 14.75
C ALA A 56 -7.40 12.50 15.99
N PHE A 57 -7.02 13.58 16.68
CA PHE A 57 -6.19 13.54 17.87
C PHE A 57 -6.88 12.80 19.02
N LYS A 58 -8.15 13.14 19.30
CA LYS A 58 -8.99 12.46 20.29
C LYS A 58 -9.08 10.96 20.01
N THR A 59 -9.42 10.59 18.78
CA THR A 59 -9.52 9.19 18.36
C THR A 59 -8.20 8.45 18.54
N SER A 60 -7.07 9.11 18.25
CA SER A 60 -5.74 8.52 18.40
C SER A 60 -5.40 8.24 19.87
N LEU A 61 -5.70 9.17 20.77
CA LEU A 61 -5.46 9.00 22.20
C LEU A 61 -6.40 7.93 22.81
N GLU A 62 -7.67 7.93 22.42
CA GLU A 62 -8.62 6.91 22.85
C GLU A 62 -8.18 5.52 22.38
N ALA A 63 -7.78 5.38 21.11
CA ALA A 63 -7.23 4.15 20.55
C ALA A 63 -5.96 3.71 21.30
N PHE A 64 -5.01 4.62 21.51
CA PHE A 64 -3.77 4.34 22.25
C PHE A 64 -4.06 3.78 23.64
N ASN A 65 -4.98 4.40 24.39
CA ASN A 65 -5.33 3.96 25.74
C ASN A 65 -6.05 2.61 25.75
N ILE A 66 -7.02 2.40 24.85
CA ILE A 66 -7.73 1.12 24.70
C ILE A 66 -6.74 -0.01 24.46
N PHE A 67 -5.80 0.19 23.53
CA PHE A 67 -4.81 -0.82 23.17
C PHE A 67 -3.72 -1.02 24.22
N LYS A 68 -3.32 0.04 24.92
CA LYS A 68 -2.40 -0.03 26.06
C LYS A 68 -2.98 -0.86 27.21
N ASP A 69 -4.28 -0.74 27.49
CA ASP A 69 -4.97 -1.56 28.50
C ASP A 69 -4.98 -3.06 28.13
N ALA A 70 -4.99 -3.38 26.83
CA ALA A 70 -4.82 -4.75 26.33
C ALA A 70 -3.35 -5.21 26.29
N SER A 71 -2.39 -4.37 26.70
CA SER A 71 -0.95 -4.58 26.48
C SER A 71 -0.55 -4.76 25.01
N MET A 72 -1.36 -4.24 24.09
CA MET A 72 -1.16 -4.28 22.63
C MET A 72 -0.77 -2.89 22.13
N ASN A 73 0.37 -2.37 22.56
CA ASN A 73 0.75 -0.97 22.32
C ASN A 73 0.82 -0.61 20.83
N LEU A 74 0.02 0.38 20.41
CA LEU A 74 0.13 1.03 19.11
C LEU A 74 1.40 1.87 19.04
N ARG A 75 2.14 1.77 17.93
CA ARG A 75 3.46 2.40 17.72
C ARG A 75 3.58 2.88 16.29
N LYS A 76 4.66 3.63 16.00
CA LYS A 76 4.99 4.11 14.65
C LYS A 76 3.87 4.93 14.03
N TRP A 77 3.33 5.87 14.81
CA TRP A 77 2.25 6.74 14.38
C TRP A 77 2.73 7.62 13.21
N LYS A 78 1.91 7.68 12.16
CA LYS A 78 2.20 8.44 10.95
C LYS A 78 0.96 9.19 10.49
N THR A 79 1.16 10.41 9.99
CA THR A 79 0.09 11.27 9.51
C THR A 79 0.60 12.21 8.43
N ASN A 80 -0.31 12.60 7.53
CA ASN A 80 -0.11 13.66 6.54
C ASN A 80 -0.28 15.08 7.12
N SER A 81 -0.78 15.22 8.35
CA SER A 81 -0.94 16.51 9.02
C SER A 81 0.22 16.80 9.97
N VAL A 82 0.98 17.86 9.69
CA VAL A 82 2.06 18.34 10.57
C VAL A 82 1.52 18.73 11.95
N GLU A 83 0.38 19.41 11.99
CA GLU A 83 -0.27 19.82 13.25
C GLU A 83 -0.67 18.63 14.13
N LEU A 84 -1.22 17.57 13.53
CA LEU A 84 -1.55 16.34 14.26
C LEU A 84 -0.28 15.63 14.75
N ARG A 85 0.77 15.59 13.92
CA ARG A 85 2.08 15.01 14.28
C ARG A 85 2.65 15.71 15.51
N ASP A 86 2.64 17.04 15.52
CA ASP A 86 3.14 17.84 16.64
C ASP A 86 2.35 17.61 17.93
N LYS A 87 1.02 17.45 17.83
CA LYS A 87 0.18 17.10 18.98
C LYS A 87 0.51 15.72 19.54
N TRP A 88 0.70 14.72 18.68
CA TRP A 88 1.11 13.38 19.12
C TRP A 88 2.48 13.37 19.80
N ILE A 89 3.46 14.14 19.29
CA ILE A 89 4.78 14.30 19.92
C ILE A 89 4.65 14.88 21.32
N LYS A 90 3.81 15.91 21.50
CA LYS A 90 3.57 16.54 22.82
C LYS A 90 2.97 15.56 23.83
N GLU A 91 2.12 14.65 23.39
CA GLU A 91 1.53 13.59 24.23
C GLU A 91 2.47 12.37 24.42
N GLY A 92 3.63 12.36 23.79
CA GLY A 92 4.63 11.29 23.92
C GLY A 92 4.30 10.02 23.15
N LEU A 93 3.52 10.11 22.06
CA LEU A 93 3.29 8.98 21.15
C LEU A 93 4.56 8.72 20.31
N GLU A 94 4.84 7.44 20.05
CA GLU A 94 5.98 7.01 19.23
C GLU A 94 5.68 7.26 17.74
N ILE A 95 6.27 8.32 17.18
CA ILE A 95 6.12 8.72 15.78
C ILE A 95 7.09 7.96 14.87
N ASP A 96 6.66 7.68 13.64
CA ASP A 96 7.54 7.26 12.56
C ASP A 96 7.99 8.47 11.71
N ASP A 97 9.21 8.94 11.95
CA ASP A 97 9.81 10.07 11.23
C ASP A 97 10.36 9.71 9.84
N SER A 98 10.12 8.49 9.33
CA SER A 98 10.50 8.13 7.96
C SER A 98 9.76 8.99 6.94
N ASN A 99 10.42 9.98 6.34
CA ASN A 99 9.88 10.77 5.23
C ASN A 99 10.70 10.50 3.97
N TYR A 100 10.04 10.07 2.89
CA TYR A 100 10.68 9.99 1.58
C TYR A 100 10.68 11.40 0.96
N SER A 101 11.86 12.00 0.77
CA SER A 101 12.00 13.17 -0.09
C SER A 101 12.44 12.73 -1.47
N VAL A 102 11.64 13.00 -2.51
CA VAL A 102 12.00 12.77 -3.92
C VAL A 102 13.27 13.56 -4.30
N THR A 103 13.56 14.67 -3.61
CA THR A 103 14.67 15.58 -3.93
C THR A 103 16.00 15.19 -3.29
N ASP A 104 16.00 14.23 -2.37
CA ASP A 104 17.20 13.92 -1.60
C ASP A 104 17.60 12.47 -1.84
N ASN A 105 18.77 12.28 -2.46
CA ASN A 105 19.43 10.97 -2.65
C ASN A 105 19.86 10.33 -1.32
N SER A 106 19.33 10.79 -0.19
CA SER A 106 19.60 10.26 1.13
C SER A 106 18.91 8.91 1.32
N THR A 107 19.55 8.07 2.12
CA THR A 107 19.20 6.70 2.49
C THR A 107 17.95 6.63 3.38
N VAL A 108 16.90 7.39 3.07
CA VAL A 108 15.68 7.37 3.87
C VAL A 108 14.85 6.17 3.46
N THR A 109 14.43 5.41 4.47
CA THR A 109 13.56 4.25 4.27
C THR A 109 12.21 4.78 3.78
N PRO A 110 11.70 4.32 2.63
CA PRO A 110 10.40 4.76 2.13
C PRO A 110 9.32 4.41 3.14
N CYS A 111 8.48 5.38 3.50
CA CYS A 111 7.32 5.12 4.33
C CYS A 111 6.36 4.20 3.55
N LYS A 112 5.89 3.14 4.21
CA LYS A 112 4.97 2.18 3.61
C LYS A 112 3.71 2.03 4.44
N VAL A 113 2.58 1.94 3.76
CA VAL A 113 1.29 1.59 4.35
C VAL A 113 0.74 0.38 3.61
N LEU A 114 0.49 -0.73 4.35
CA LEU A 114 0.09 -2.02 3.77
C LEU A 114 0.99 -2.50 2.61
N GLY A 115 2.27 -2.15 2.65
CA GLY A 115 3.26 -2.49 1.62
C GLY A 115 3.34 -1.53 0.42
N LEU A 116 2.40 -0.59 0.29
CA LEU A 116 2.46 0.50 -0.70
C LEU A 116 3.35 1.63 -0.20
N SER A 117 4.16 2.21 -1.09
CA SER A 117 4.97 3.39 -0.73
C SER A 117 4.09 4.64 -0.69
N TRP A 118 4.21 5.41 0.39
CA TRP A 118 3.39 6.59 0.66
C TRP A 118 4.26 7.77 1.07
N ASP A 119 4.07 8.89 0.38
CA ASP A 119 4.59 10.19 0.79
C ASP A 119 3.53 10.85 1.67
N SER A 120 3.79 10.92 2.98
CA SER A 120 2.86 11.53 3.93
C SER A 120 2.76 13.03 3.76
N ASP A 121 3.82 13.71 3.32
CA ASP A 121 3.83 15.16 3.28
C ASP A 121 3.02 15.69 2.09
N LEU A 122 3.10 15.01 0.95
CA LEU A 122 2.28 15.29 -0.24
C LEU A 122 0.97 14.49 -0.31
N ASP A 123 0.81 13.53 0.60
CA ASP A 123 -0.30 12.58 0.66
C ASP A 123 -0.55 11.76 -0.62
N ASN A 124 0.54 11.30 -1.23
CA ASN A 124 0.51 10.55 -2.49
C ASN A 124 1.10 9.15 -2.32
N PHE A 125 0.49 8.17 -2.98
CA PHE A 125 1.16 6.90 -3.27
C PHE A 125 2.15 7.09 -4.42
N TYR A 126 3.26 6.35 -4.35
CA TYR A 126 4.27 6.31 -5.39
C TYR A 126 4.86 4.90 -5.49
N PHE A 127 5.72 4.66 -6.48
CA PHE A 127 6.35 3.36 -6.70
C PHE A 127 7.86 3.46 -6.51
N ASP A 128 8.39 2.84 -5.47
CA ASP A 128 9.84 2.75 -5.23
C ASP A 128 10.47 1.67 -6.10
N THR A 129 11.32 2.10 -7.05
CA THR A 129 11.99 1.24 -8.01
C THR A 129 13.39 0.83 -7.58
N LYS A 130 13.96 1.42 -6.52
CA LYS A 130 15.38 1.26 -6.14
C LYS A 130 15.77 -0.21 -5.92
N ASN A 131 14.91 -0.98 -5.24
CA ASN A 131 15.15 -2.40 -4.99
C ASN A 131 15.12 -3.22 -6.30
N LEU A 132 14.15 -2.91 -7.17
CA LEU A 132 13.98 -3.59 -8.45
C LEU A 132 15.15 -3.29 -9.38
N GLU A 133 15.55 -2.02 -9.52
CA GLU A 133 16.70 -1.60 -10.31
C GLU A 133 18.00 -2.25 -9.83
N LYS A 134 18.23 -2.29 -8.51
CA LYS A 134 19.37 -3.01 -7.93
C LYS A 134 19.33 -4.49 -8.28
N PHE A 135 18.17 -5.12 -8.25
CA PHE A 135 18.04 -6.52 -8.64
C PHE A 135 18.33 -6.73 -10.14
N LEU A 136 17.92 -5.79 -10.98
CA LEU A 136 18.12 -5.84 -12.43
C LEU A 136 19.58 -5.77 -12.88
N SER A 137 20.44 -5.18 -12.04
CA SER A 137 21.89 -5.13 -12.27
C SER A 137 22.57 -6.51 -12.36
N LYS A 138 21.92 -7.58 -11.87
CA LYS A 138 22.44 -8.96 -11.95
C LYS A 138 22.51 -9.51 -13.38
N ARG A 139 21.68 -8.99 -14.31
CA ARG A 139 21.66 -9.32 -15.75
C ARG A 139 21.68 -10.83 -16.08
N THR A 140 20.93 -11.63 -15.35
CA THR A 140 20.76 -13.07 -15.62
C THR A 140 19.51 -13.31 -16.47
N ASN A 141 19.64 -13.46 -17.80
CA ASN A 141 18.48 -13.60 -18.69
C ASN A 141 17.90 -15.02 -18.71
N THR A 142 17.38 -15.49 -17.56
CA THR A 142 16.76 -16.82 -17.41
C THR A 142 15.27 -16.72 -17.05
N LYS A 143 14.55 -17.83 -17.24
CA LYS A 143 13.14 -17.97 -16.84
C LYS A 143 12.93 -17.67 -15.35
N ARG A 144 13.78 -18.22 -14.48
CA ARG A 144 13.73 -17.98 -13.02
C ARG A 144 13.90 -16.51 -12.70
N TYR A 145 14.82 -15.83 -13.38
CA TYR A 145 15.08 -14.42 -13.15
C TYR A 145 13.90 -13.53 -13.52
N ILE A 146 13.25 -13.79 -14.66
CA ILE A 146 12.07 -13.02 -15.09
C ILE A 146 10.91 -13.18 -14.10
N LEU A 147 10.68 -14.38 -13.60
CA LEU A 147 9.66 -14.61 -12.56
C LEU A 147 10.00 -13.89 -11.26
N GLN A 148 11.29 -13.86 -10.90
CA GLN A 148 11.79 -13.12 -9.75
C GLN A 148 11.64 -11.60 -9.91
N ILE A 149 11.76 -11.06 -11.13
CA ILE A 149 11.46 -9.64 -11.43
C ILE A 149 9.97 -9.39 -11.24
N ALA A 150 9.11 -10.17 -11.91
CA ALA A 150 7.67 -9.95 -11.88
C ALA A 150 7.10 -10.05 -10.45
N GLY A 151 7.57 -11.01 -9.65
CA GLY A 151 7.16 -11.18 -8.25
C GLY A 151 7.66 -10.11 -7.28
N ARG A 152 8.61 -9.25 -7.68
CA ARG A 152 9.07 -8.11 -6.87
C ARG A 152 8.20 -6.88 -6.98
N ILE A 153 7.34 -6.82 -8.00
CA ILE A 153 6.44 -5.69 -8.19
C ILE A 153 5.23 -5.90 -7.29
N PHE A 154 5.15 -5.10 -6.23
CA PHE A 154 4.00 -5.08 -5.33
C PHE A 154 3.00 -4.01 -5.78
N ASP A 155 1.94 -4.45 -6.46
CA ASP A 155 0.87 -3.59 -6.98
C ASP A 155 -0.51 -4.20 -6.67
N PRO A 156 -0.96 -4.17 -5.41
CA PRO A 156 -2.25 -4.72 -5.00
C PRO A 156 -3.45 -3.98 -5.62
N LEU A 157 -3.28 -2.73 -6.04
CA LEU A 157 -4.34 -1.91 -6.64
C LEU A 157 -4.42 -2.06 -8.17
N GLY A 158 -3.43 -2.69 -8.80
CA GLY A 158 -3.39 -2.87 -10.25
C GLY A 158 -3.09 -1.59 -11.03
N ILE A 159 -2.55 -0.55 -10.37
CA ILE A 159 -2.24 0.75 -10.97
C ILE A 159 -1.15 0.59 -12.04
N LEU A 160 -0.17 -0.27 -11.77
CA LEU A 160 0.88 -0.65 -12.72
C LEU A 160 0.41 -1.75 -13.68
N GLY A 161 -0.89 -2.03 -13.79
CA GLY A 161 -1.46 -3.03 -14.70
C GLY A 161 -0.90 -2.95 -16.13
N PRO A 162 -0.92 -1.77 -16.79
CA PRO A 162 -0.38 -1.60 -18.15
C PRO A 162 1.12 -1.91 -18.27
N PHE A 163 1.88 -1.72 -17.19
CA PHE A 163 3.31 -2.01 -17.13
C PHE A 163 3.57 -3.50 -16.83
N THR A 164 2.88 -4.06 -15.84
CA THR A 164 3.06 -5.44 -15.38
C THR A 164 2.49 -6.48 -16.35
N ILE A 165 1.52 -6.11 -17.19
CA ILE A 165 0.97 -7.05 -18.17
C ILE A 165 2.01 -7.46 -19.21
N LYS A 166 2.94 -6.56 -19.58
CA LYS A 166 4.01 -6.83 -20.55
C LYS A 166 4.91 -7.98 -20.07
N ILE A 167 5.37 -7.93 -18.82
CA ILE A 167 6.22 -8.98 -18.24
C ILE A 167 5.44 -10.29 -18.02
N LYS A 168 4.14 -10.22 -17.68
CA LYS A 168 3.27 -11.40 -17.56
C LYS A 168 3.06 -12.11 -18.90
N CYS A 169 2.84 -11.36 -19.98
CA CYS A 169 2.78 -11.91 -21.34
C CYS A 169 4.11 -12.55 -21.76
N MET A 170 5.25 -11.92 -21.43
CA MET A 170 6.56 -12.51 -21.69
C MET A 170 6.77 -13.82 -20.92
N ILE A 171 6.33 -13.90 -19.67
CA ILE A 171 6.35 -15.14 -18.89
C ILE A 171 5.57 -16.23 -19.63
N GLN A 172 4.37 -15.94 -20.14
CA GLN A 172 3.59 -16.90 -20.95
C GLN A 172 4.36 -17.36 -22.18
N ASP A 173 4.98 -16.45 -22.93
CA ASP A 173 5.78 -16.79 -24.12
C ASP A 173 6.93 -17.76 -23.73
N ILE A 174 7.62 -17.50 -22.61
CA ILE A 174 8.70 -18.36 -22.09
C ILE A 174 8.21 -19.75 -21.71
N TRP A 175 7.01 -19.85 -21.12
CA TRP A 175 6.41 -21.15 -20.80
C TRP A 175 6.12 -21.96 -22.07
N CYS A 176 5.63 -21.32 -23.13
CA CYS A 176 5.35 -21.98 -24.41
C CYS A 176 6.62 -22.51 -25.10
N LEU A 177 7.79 -21.96 -24.78
CA LEU A 177 9.08 -22.44 -25.31
C LEU A 177 9.60 -23.71 -24.60
N GLY A 178 9.00 -24.10 -23.47
CA GLY A 178 9.42 -25.31 -22.75
C GLY A 178 10.79 -25.21 -22.06
N LEU A 179 11.29 -23.99 -21.80
CA LEU A 179 12.58 -23.77 -21.14
C LEU A 179 12.58 -24.21 -19.67
N ASP A 180 13.70 -24.78 -19.22
CA ASP A 180 13.97 -25.02 -17.81
C ASP A 180 14.27 -23.70 -17.06
N TRP A 181 14.31 -23.78 -15.74
CA TRP A 181 14.40 -22.60 -14.87
C TRP A 181 15.61 -21.70 -15.13
N ASP A 182 16.76 -22.32 -15.42
CA ASP A 182 18.05 -21.63 -15.57
C ASP A 182 18.52 -21.55 -17.01
N ASP A 183 17.70 -22.02 -17.96
CA ASP A 183 18.01 -21.89 -19.37
C ASP A 183 18.02 -20.43 -19.81
N PRO A 184 18.95 -20.04 -20.71
CA PRO A 184 18.96 -18.71 -21.28
C PRO A 184 17.73 -18.51 -22.16
N ILE A 185 17.10 -17.34 -22.04
CA ILE A 185 15.97 -16.97 -22.91
C ILE A 185 16.47 -16.59 -24.32
N PRO A 186 15.66 -16.78 -25.37
CA PRO A 186 15.97 -16.34 -26.72
C PRO A 186 16.32 -14.86 -26.82
N LYS A 187 17.13 -14.52 -27.84
CA LYS A 187 17.60 -13.16 -28.08
C LYS A 187 16.45 -12.17 -28.28
N GLN A 188 15.37 -12.57 -28.95
CA GLN A 188 14.20 -11.69 -29.13
C GLN A 188 13.59 -11.27 -27.78
N LEU A 189 13.39 -12.22 -26.87
CA LEU A 189 12.83 -11.95 -25.53
C LEU A 189 13.80 -11.15 -24.65
N THR A 190 15.11 -11.35 -24.84
CA THR A 190 16.13 -10.53 -24.17
C THR A 190 16.02 -9.06 -24.58
N THR A 191 15.82 -8.76 -25.86
CA THR A 191 15.63 -7.38 -26.32
C THR A 191 14.38 -6.76 -25.70
N THR A 192 13.23 -7.45 -25.76
CA THR A 192 11.99 -6.97 -25.15
C THR A 192 12.11 -6.79 -23.63
N LEU A 193 12.86 -7.66 -22.95
CA LEU A 193 13.12 -7.52 -21.52
C LEU A 193 13.92 -6.25 -21.23
N ASN A 194 14.96 -5.97 -22.02
CA ASN A 194 15.77 -4.77 -21.82
C ASN A 194 14.94 -3.49 -22.04
N GLU A 195 14.11 -3.44 -23.09
CA GLU A 195 13.20 -2.32 -23.34
C GLU A 195 12.24 -2.12 -22.17
N TRP A 196 11.63 -3.19 -21.66
CA TRP A 196 10.76 -3.14 -20.49
C TRP A 196 11.53 -2.72 -19.21
N CYS A 197 12.79 -3.11 -19.05
CA CYS A 197 13.62 -2.68 -17.93
C CYS A 197 13.91 -1.17 -17.95
N GLU A 198 14.02 -0.55 -19.13
CA GLU A 198 14.24 0.90 -19.23
C GLU A 198 13.01 1.68 -18.77
N GLU A 199 11.79 1.18 -19.04
CA GLU A 199 10.53 1.79 -18.57
C GLU A 199 10.40 1.81 -17.02
N ILE A 200 11.15 0.96 -16.30
CA ILE A 200 11.10 0.93 -14.82
C ILE A 200 11.52 2.26 -14.22
N LYS A 201 12.50 2.92 -14.84
CA LYS A 201 12.98 4.21 -14.38
C LYS A 201 11.88 5.25 -14.38
N ASP A 202 10.85 5.10 -15.18
CA ASP A 202 9.75 6.07 -15.25
C ASP A 202 8.67 5.81 -14.18
N LEU A 203 8.66 4.64 -13.52
CA LEU A 203 7.61 4.31 -12.55
C LEU A 203 7.63 5.22 -11.32
N HIS A 204 8.78 5.76 -10.94
CA HIS A 204 8.87 6.71 -9.83
C HIS A 204 8.16 8.05 -10.11
N PHE A 205 7.90 8.38 -11.38
CA PHE A 205 7.11 9.57 -11.75
C PHE A 205 5.60 9.34 -11.60
N ILE A 206 5.17 8.09 -11.47
CA ILE A 206 3.76 7.77 -11.26
C ILE A 206 3.44 8.03 -9.79
N THR A 207 2.70 9.11 -9.54
CA THR A 207 2.15 9.45 -8.23
C THR A 207 0.64 9.44 -8.29
N ILE A 208 0.01 8.95 -7.22
CA ILE A 208 -1.44 8.81 -7.12
C ILE A 208 -1.89 9.46 -5.81
N PRO A 209 -2.73 10.51 -5.86
CA PRO A 209 -3.34 11.07 -4.67
C PRO A 209 -4.04 10.00 -3.86
N ARG A 210 -3.71 9.89 -2.56
CA ARG A 210 -4.38 8.93 -1.67
C ARG A 210 -5.82 9.37 -1.42
N TYR A 211 -6.05 10.68 -1.31
CA TYR A 211 -7.37 11.29 -1.14
C TYR A 211 -7.80 11.93 -2.48
N TYR A 212 -8.93 11.48 -3.01
CA TYR A 212 -9.40 11.84 -4.36
C TYR A 212 -10.30 13.08 -4.40
N LEU A 213 -10.90 13.43 -3.27
CA LEU A 213 -11.73 14.62 -3.11
C LEU A 213 -10.92 15.63 -2.30
N ASP A 214 -11.16 16.92 -2.44
CA ASP A 214 -10.56 17.89 -1.51
C ASP A 214 -11.52 18.06 -0.33
N GLN A 215 -11.01 18.41 0.86
CA GLN A 215 -11.83 18.62 2.06
C GLN A 215 -12.94 19.66 1.83
N GLY A 216 -12.72 20.62 0.91
CA GLY A 216 -13.72 21.61 0.55
C GLY A 216 -14.80 21.13 -0.42
N THR A 217 -14.54 20.09 -1.22
CA THR A 217 -15.42 19.75 -2.36
C THR A 217 -16.39 18.61 -2.07
N PHE A 218 -16.23 17.89 -0.97
CA PHE A 218 -17.12 16.77 -0.60
C PHE A 218 -18.58 17.21 -0.44
N ASN A 219 -18.81 18.35 0.23
CA ASN A 219 -20.16 18.89 0.46
C ASN A 219 -20.81 19.43 -0.83
N ASP A 220 -19.99 19.72 -1.83
CA ASP A 220 -20.40 20.19 -3.15
C ASP A 220 -20.63 19.04 -4.13
N VAL A 221 -20.35 17.78 -3.74
CA VAL A 221 -20.67 16.62 -4.58
C VAL A 221 -22.18 16.52 -4.76
N GLU A 222 -22.62 16.58 -6.02
CA GLU A 222 -24.01 16.30 -6.41
C GLU A 222 -24.21 14.79 -6.51
N HIS A 223 -23.35 14.10 -7.26
CA HIS A 223 -23.29 12.65 -7.30
C HIS A 223 -21.96 12.13 -7.85
N ALA A 224 -21.64 10.87 -7.56
CA ALA A 224 -20.46 10.17 -8.07
C ALA A 224 -20.88 8.96 -8.93
N GLN A 225 -20.08 8.68 -9.95
CA GLN A 225 -20.27 7.56 -10.87
C GLN A 225 -19.00 6.71 -10.93
N LEU A 226 -19.15 5.39 -10.95
CA LEU A 226 -18.08 4.47 -11.26
C LEU A 226 -18.20 4.04 -12.72
N HIS A 227 -17.18 4.35 -13.52
CA HIS A 227 -17.11 3.99 -14.94
C HIS A 227 -16.09 2.86 -15.08
N CYS A 228 -16.58 1.66 -15.40
CA CYS A 228 -15.75 0.50 -15.64
C CYS A 228 -15.60 0.27 -17.15
N PHE A 229 -14.37 0.22 -17.62
CA PHE A 229 -14.03 -0.16 -18.98
C PHE A 229 -13.26 -1.46 -18.94
N ALA A 230 -13.57 -2.38 -19.84
CA ALA A 230 -12.85 -3.62 -20.00
C ALA A 230 -12.62 -3.92 -21.47
N ASP A 231 -11.46 -4.46 -21.79
CA ASP A 231 -11.10 -4.89 -23.12
C ASP A 231 -10.31 -6.21 -23.08
N ALA A 232 -10.34 -6.91 -24.20
CA ALA A 232 -9.79 -8.24 -24.36
C ALA A 232 -8.98 -8.32 -25.66
N SER A 233 -7.77 -8.85 -25.54
CA SER A 233 -6.95 -9.24 -26.70
C SER A 233 -6.66 -10.73 -26.66
N LYS A 234 -6.05 -11.25 -27.73
CA LYS A 234 -5.55 -12.63 -27.75
C LYS A 234 -4.48 -12.91 -26.68
N ARG A 235 -3.84 -11.88 -26.11
CA ARG A 235 -2.73 -12.02 -25.16
C ARG A 235 -3.14 -11.77 -23.71
N ALA A 236 -4.08 -10.85 -23.49
CA ALA A 236 -4.42 -10.37 -22.16
C ALA A 236 -5.81 -9.75 -22.13
N TYR A 237 -6.40 -9.78 -20.94
CA TYR A 237 -7.60 -9.04 -20.57
C TYR A 237 -7.20 -7.89 -19.65
N GLY A 238 -7.86 -6.74 -19.79
CA GLY A 238 -7.65 -5.58 -18.95
C GLY A 238 -8.97 -4.96 -18.55
N ALA A 239 -9.01 -4.40 -17.34
CA ALA A 239 -10.11 -3.58 -16.89
C ALA A 239 -9.55 -2.37 -16.13
N VAL A 240 -10.25 -1.25 -16.19
CA VAL A 240 -9.96 -0.02 -15.46
C VAL A 240 -11.26 0.56 -14.93
N VAL A 241 -11.21 1.09 -13.71
CA VAL A 241 -12.35 1.73 -13.05
C VAL A 241 -11.98 3.18 -12.78
N TYR A 242 -12.80 4.10 -13.25
CA TYR A 242 -12.69 5.52 -12.98
C TYR A 242 -13.81 5.97 -12.05
N ILE A 243 -13.49 6.90 -11.15
CA ILE A 243 -14.49 7.64 -10.37
C ILE A 243 -14.71 8.98 -11.06
N ARG A 244 -15.94 9.27 -11.48
CA ARG A 244 -16.34 10.58 -11.99
C ARG A 244 -17.24 11.24 -10.96
N VAL A 245 -16.84 12.41 -10.49
CA VAL A 245 -17.57 13.18 -9.48
C VAL A 245 -18.14 14.42 -10.15
N MET A 246 -19.43 14.66 -9.95
CA MET A 246 -20.10 15.89 -10.40
C MET A 246 -20.31 16.78 -9.17
N PHE A 247 -19.91 18.04 -9.29
CA PHE A 247 -20.07 19.05 -8.25
C PHE A 247 -21.23 20.00 -8.61
N LYS A 248 -21.86 20.60 -7.59
CA LYS A 248 -22.95 21.56 -7.70
C LYS A 248 -22.54 22.87 -8.36
#